data_AF-A0A1G4WZI8-F1
#
_entry.id   AF-A0A1G4WZI8-F1
#
_cell.length_a   1.000
_cell.length_b   1.000
_cell.length_c   1.000
_cell.angle_alpha   90.00
_cell.angle_beta   90.00
_cell.angle_gamma   90.00
#
_symmetry.space_group_name_H-M   'P 1'
#
loop_
_entity.id
_entity.type
_entity.pdbx_description
1 polymer ?
#
loop_
_entity_poly.entity_id
_entity_poly.type
_entity_poly.pdbx_seq_one_letter_code
_entity_poly.pdbx_strand_id
1 'polypeptide(L)'
;MPWYCVDMSNKVGPPGEPGGRKEWASGMHGRIAATLAQAREAAGWSTNQLATETAALGCPVSRSQIARYENGQKLGLDVTELLALAAALRIPPIALMFGGHPDAEVEVLPGDVRSNAEAIGWFSGDPSLSGSAGVESDSPLSVVLRLTRERAEMLATVADLQRRLASPTEWGEKVREMNLRGVANVTEDIATVDAAISATLEAQK
;
A
#
# COMPACT_ATOMS: atom_id res chain seq x y z
N MET A 1 8.11 -9.21 28.99
CA MET A 1 7.48 -8.07 28.29
C MET A 1 6.31 -8.63 27.48
N PRO A 2 5.08 -8.70 28.01
CA PRO A 2 3.95 -9.23 27.26
C PRO A 2 3.26 -8.10 26.48
N TRP A 3 3.03 -8.36 25.20
CA TRP A 3 2.22 -7.57 24.30
C TRP A 3 0.82 -7.42 24.89
N TYR A 4 0.33 -6.18 24.96
CA TYR A 4 -1.00 -5.87 25.50
C TYR A 4 -2.08 -6.56 24.65
N CYS A 5 -2.89 -7.41 25.29
CA CYS A 5 -4.19 -7.81 24.80
C CYS A 5 -5.04 -6.55 24.60
N VAL A 6 -5.31 -6.18 23.36
CA VAL A 6 -6.44 -5.32 23.04
C VAL A 6 -7.69 -6.17 23.22
N ASP A 7 -8.63 -5.66 24.02
CA ASP A 7 -9.92 -6.25 24.36
C ASP A 7 -10.65 -6.73 23.08
N MET A 8 -10.80 -8.05 22.94
CA MET A 8 -11.53 -8.72 21.85
C MET A 8 -13.06 -8.71 22.05
N SER A 9 -13.60 -7.87 22.93
CA SER A 9 -15.05 -7.83 23.20
C SER A 9 -15.87 -7.06 22.17
N ASN A 10 -15.33 -6.75 20.98
CA ASN A 10 -16.13 -6.19 19.91
C ASN A 10 -16.89 -7.34 19.23
N LYS A 11 -18.18 -7.47 19.57
CA LYS A 11 -19.06 -8.48 18.99
C LYS A 11 -19.13 -8.30 17.48
N VAL A 12 -18.47 -9.19 16.73
CA VAL A 12 -18.73 -9.35 15.30
C VAL A 12 -20.14 -9.92 15.19
N GLY A 13 -21.07 -9.10 14.70
CA GLY A 13 -22.44 -9.52 14.40
C GLY A 13 -22.46 -10.61 13.32
N PRO A 14 -23.59 -11.33 13.15
CA PRO A 14 -23.71 -12.32 12.08
C PRO A 14 -23.44 -11.69 10.70
N PRO A 15 -22.92 -12.46 9.73
CA PRO A 15 -22.64 -11.94 8.39
C PRO A 15 -23.92 -11.39 7.77
N GLY A 16 -23.96 -10.09 7.52
CA GLY A 16 -25.08 -9.43 6.83
C GLY A 16 -25.86 -8.35 7.60
N GLU A 17 -25.58 -8.09 8.89
CA GLU A 17 -26.05 -6.84 9.54
C GLU A 17 -24.88 -5.86 9.66
N PRO A 18 -24.67 -4.98 8.66
CA PRO A 18 -23.62 -3.98 8.74
C PRO A 18 -23.95 -2.99 9.85
N GLY A 19 -22.94 -2.64 10.66
CA GLY A 19 -22.97 -1.34 11.31
C GLY A 19 -23.30 -0.29 10.24
N GLY A 20 -24.21 0.63 10.54
CA GLY A 20 -24.57 1.67 9.59
C GLY A 20 -23.32 2.40 9.05
N ARG A 21 -23.49 3.19 7.98
CA ARG A 21 -22.39 3.96 7.36
C ARG A 21 -21.53 4.72 8.39
N LYS A 22 -22.13 5.16 9.49
CA LYS A 22 -21.45 5.88 10.59
C LYS A 22 -20.52 4.98 11.38
N GLU A 23 -20.98 3.79 11.73
CA GLU A 23 -20.22 2.77 12.46
C GLU A 23 -19.00 2.32 11.66
N TRP A 24 -19.21 1.98 10.38
CA TRP A 24 -18.12 1.65 9.45
C TRP A 24 -17.09 2.79 9.34
N ALA A 25 -17.55 4.02 9.07
CA ALA A 25 -16.68 5.18 8.96
C ALA A 25 -15.91 5.45 10.25
N SER A 26 -16.56 5.30 11.41
CA SER A 26 -15.92 5.44 12.72
C SER A 26 -14.86 4.36 12.95
N GLY A 27 -15.13 3.11 12.56
CA GLY A 27 -14.17 2.01 12.65
C GLY A 27 -12.93 2.27 11.79
N MET A 28 -13.11 2.72 10.55
CA MET A 28 -12.01 3.09 9.66
C MET A 28 -11.16 4.23 10.23
N HIS A 29 -11.78 5.31 10.72
CA HIS A 29 -11.04 6.42 11.34
C HIS A 29 -10.32 5.99 12.62
N GLY A 30 -10.94 5.15 13.45
CA GLY A 30 -10.30 4.61 14.65
C GLY A 30 -9.04 3.80 14.32
N ARG A 31 -9.07 3.03 13.24
CA ARG A 31 -7.91 2.26 12.74
C ARG A 31 -6.79 3.17 12.24
N ILE A 32 -7.13 4.18 11.43
CA ILE A 32 -6.15 5.18 10.97
C ILE A 32 -5.53 5.92 12.16
N ALA A 33 -6.34 6.33 13.13
CA ALA A 33 -5.90 7.00 14.35
C ALA A 33 -4.90 6.16 15.17
N ALA A 34 -5.24 4.89 15.39
CA ALA A 34 -4.37 3.96 16.10
C ALA A 34 -3.05 3.73 15.35
N THR A 35 -3.11 3.59 14.02
CA THR A 35 -1.93 3.37 13.18
C THR A 35 -1.04 4.62 13.13
N LEU A 36 -1.64 5.80 13.06
CA LEU A 36 -0.94 7.10 13.12
C LEU A 36 -0.18 7.25 14.45
N ALA A 37 -0.84 7.00 15.57
CA ALA A 37 -0.23 7.07 16.89
C ALA A 37 0.94 6.08 17.01
N GLN A 38 0.73 4.82 16.61
CA GLN A 38 1.77 3.79 16.62
C GLN A 38 2.98 4.16 15.75
N ALA A 39 2.76 4.62 14.52
CA ALA A 39 3.84 5.03 13.61
C ALA A 39 4.62 6.22 14.16
N ARG A 40 3.92 7.23 14.72
CA ARG A 40 4.55 8.39 15.35
C ARG A 40 5.39 8.00 16.56
N GLU A 41 4.86 7.14 17.43
CA GLU A 41 5.55 6.66 18.63
C GLU A 41 6.77 5.79 18.29
N ALA A 42 6.65 4.92 17.27
CA ALA A 42 7.77 4.14 16.76
C ALA A 42 8.91 5.01 16.19
N ALA A 43 8.58 6.18 15.63
CA ALA A 43 9.55 7.18 15.20
C ALA A 43 10.16 7.99 16.36
N GLY A 44 9.67 7.81 17.60
CA GLY A 44 10.11 8.57 18.77
C GLY A 44 9.66 10.04 18.74
N TRP A 45 8.60 10.35 18.00
CA TRP A 45 8.16 11.73 17.76
C TRP A 45 7.01 12.16 18.66
N SER A 46 7.10 13.40 19.15
CA SER A 46 5.96 14.13 19.69
C SER A 46 4.99 14.56 18.58
N THR A 47 3.75 14.87 18.94
CA THR A 47 2.76 15.45 18.03
C THR A 47 3.27 16.75 17.37
N ASN A 48 4.07 17.54 18.09
CA ASN A 48 4.68 18.77 17.56
C ASN A 48 5.73 18.49 16.50
N GLN A 49 6.53 17.44 16.68
CA GLN A 49 7.52 17.03 15.69
C GLN A 49 6.83 16.59 14.41
N LEU A 50 5.81 15.73 14.49
CA LEU A 50 5.06 15.33 13.29
C LEU A 50 4.41 16.53 12.57
N ALA A 51 3.83 17.48 13.31
CA ALA A 51 3.32 18.72 12.73
C ALA A 51 4.42 19.52 12.00
N THR A 52 5.62 19.58 12.57
CA THR A 52 6.79 20.25 11.97
C THR A 52 7.22 19.56 10.68
N GLU A 53 7.27 18.22 10.66
CA GLU A 53 7.62 17.44 9.47
C GLU A 53 6.62 17.62 8.33
N THR A 54 5.31 17.60 8.63
CA THR A 54 4.29 17.87 7.60
C THR A 54 4.38 19.30 7.05
N ALA A 55 4.72 20.29 7.89
CA ALA A 55 4.95 21.66 7.44
C ALA A 55 6.21 21.78 6.56
N ALA A 56 7.28 21.04 6.87
CA ALA A 56 8.49 21.00 6.06
C ALA A 56 8.25 20.43 4.64
N LEU A 57 7.22 19.58 4.48
CA LEU A 57 6.77 19.07 3.18
C LEU A 57 5.88 20.05 2.40
N GLY A 58 5.54 21.21 2.98
CA GLY A 58 4.61 22.17 2.37
C GLY A 58 3.12 21.80 2.55
N CYS A 59 2.81 20.76 3.33
CA CYS A 59 1.47 20.26 3.58
C CYS A 59 1.18 20.25 5.10
N PRO A 60 1.05 21.43 5.74
CA PRO A 60 1.00 21.52 7.19
C PRO A 60 -0.26 20.85 7.78
N VAL A 61 -0.05 19.88 8.68
CA VAL A 61 -1.09 19.32 9.55
C VAL A 61 -0.81 19.78 10.98
N SER A 62 -1.71 20.59 11.56
CA SER A 62 -1.45 21.17 12.87
C SER A 62 -1.35 20.11 13.98
N ARG A 63 -0.57 20.40 15.02
CA ARG A 63 -0.51 19.57 16.24
C ARG A 63 -1.91 19.24 16.77
N SER A 64 -2.82 20.21 16.77
CA SER A 64 -4.20 20.03 17.23
C SER A 64 -5.00 19.09 16.33
N GLN A 65 -4.80 19.10 15.01
CA GLN A 65 -5.40 18.12 14.10
C GLN A 65 -4.90 16.72 14.40
N ILE A 66 -3.58 16.54 14.50
CA ILE A 66 -2.96 15.23 14.79
C ILE A 66 -3.48 14.68 16.12
N ALA A 67 -3.50 15.48 17.18
CA ALA A 67 -4.05 15.04 18.48
C ALA A 67 -5.53 14.64 18.38
N ARG A 68 -6.35 15.37 17.61
CA ARG A 68 -7.76 15.01 17.41
C ARG A 68 -7.92 13.74 16.57
N TYR A 69 -7.03 13.48 15.61
CA TYR A 69 -7.00 12.21 14.89
C TYR A 69 -6.69 11.07 15.83
N GLU A 70 -5.57 11.13 16.55
CA GLU A 70 -5.11 10.06 17.46
C GLU A 70 -6.12 9.75 18.57
N ASN A 71 -6.87 10.76 19.04
CA ASN A 71 -7.93 10.58 20.03
C ASN A 71 -9.29 10.13 19.44
N GLY A 72 -9.39 9.90 18.13
CA GLY A 72 -10.65 9.53 17.46
C GLY A 72 -11.72 10.64 17.44
N GLN A 73 -11.34 11.88 17.77
CA GLN A 73 -12.26 13.04 17.86
C GLN A 73 -12.49 13.75 16.52
N LYS A 74 -11.73 13.40 15.48
CA LYS A 74 -11.90 13.90 14.10
C LYS A 74 -12.13 12.71 13.18
N LEU A 75 -13.38 12.55 12.74
CA LEU A 75 -13.82 11.50 11.80
C LEU A 75 -13.74 11.92 10.32
N GLY A 76 -12.85 12.86 10.01
CA GLY A 76 -12.63 13.30 8.63
C GLY A 76 -11.16 13.56 8.43
N LEU A 77 -10.50 12.66 7.70
CA LEU A 77 -9.13 12.82 7.21
C LEU A 77 -9.22 12.92 5.69
N ASP A 78 -8.79 14.05 5.12
CA ASP A 78 -8.76 14.16 3.66
C ASP A 78 -7.56 13.42 3.07
N VAL A 79 -7.60 13.17 1.76
CA VAL A 79 -6.55 12.41 1.05
C VAL A 79 -5.20 13.14 1.11
N THR A 80 -5.19 14.48 1.12
CA THR A 80 -3.95 15.26 1.17
C THR A 80 -3.30 15.20 2.55
N GLU A 81 -4.10 15.24 3.62
CA GLU A 81 -3.64 15.03 4.99
C GLU A 81 -3.12 13.59 5.18
N LEU A 82 -3.82 12.57 4.64
CA LEU A 82 -3.34 11.18 4.68
C LEU A 82 -1.96 11.03 4.01
N LEU A 83 -1.80 11.59 2.81
CA LEU A 83 -0.53 11.55 2.08
C LEU A 83 0.58 12.31 2.83
N ALA A 84 0.28 13.50 3.37
CA ALA A 84 1.24 14.31 4.11
C ALA A 84 1.74 13.59 5.39
N LEU A 85 0.81 13.00 6.15
CA LEU A 85 1.15 12.25 7.37
C LEU A 85 1.98 11.01 7.05
N ALA A 86 1.59 10.24 6.03
CA ALA A 86 2.33 9.06 5.60
C ALA A 86 3.74 9.40 5.10
N ALA A 87 3.87 10.47 4.30
CA ALA A 87 5.15 10.96 3.81
C ALA A 87 6.06 11.43 4.96
N ALA A 88 5.53 12.21 5.91
CA ALA A 88 6.28 12.66 7.08
C ALA A 88 6.78 11.47 7.92
N LEU A 89 5.93 10.45 8.12
CA LEU A 89 6.29 9.22 8.84
C LEU A 89 7.15 8.25 8.02
N ARG A 90 7.38 8.52 6.73
CA ARG A 90 8.10 7.66 5.78
C ARG A 90 7.52 6.24 5.70
N ILE A 91 6.20 6.14 5.71
CA ILE A 91 5.46 4.88 5.53
C ILE A 91 4.54 4.96 4.29
N PRO A 92 4.18 3.82 3.66
CA PRO A 92 3.18 3.82 2.61
C PRO A 92 1.81 4.34 3.12
N PRO A 93 1.07 5.17 2.37
CA PRO A 93 -0.25 5.67 2.79
C PRO A 93 -1.25 4.54 3.09
N ILE A 94 -1.18 3.45 2.33
CA ILE A 94 -2.00 2.25 2.55
C ILE A 94 -1.70 1.56 3.88
N ALA A 95 -0.44 1.61 4.34
CA ALA A 95 -0.03 1.07 5.63
C ALA A 95 -0.60 1.92 6.77
N LEU A 96 -0.68 3.25 6.60
CA LEU A 96 -1.36 4.14 7.54
C LEU A 96 -2.88 3.90 7.58
N MET A 97 -3.47 3.49 6.45
CA MET A 97 -4.90 3.25 6.35
C MET A 97 -5.35 1.95 7.03
N PHE A 98 -4.71 0.83 6.72
CA PHE A 98 -5.12 -0.48 7.23
C PHE A 98 -4.33 -0.94 8.47
N GLY A 99 -3.03 -0.63 8.53
CA GLY A 99 -2.13 -1.03 9.62
C GLY A 99 -2.22 -2.50 10.03
N GLY A 100 -1.71 -2.82 11.21
CA GLY A 100 -1.98 -4.10 11.89
C GLY A 100 -1.39 -5.36 11.24
N HIS A 101 -1.85 -6.52 11.72
CA HIS A 101 -1.43 -7.84 11.25
C HIS A 101 -2.06 -8.17 9.88
N PRO A 102 -1.37 -8.86 8.94
CA PRO A 102 -1.93 -9.20 7.63
C PRO A 102 -3.22 -10.04 7.69
N ASP A 103 -3.32 -10.92 8.69
CA ASP A 103 -4.51 -11.78 8.87
C ASP A 103 -5.61 -11.14 9.73
N ALA A 104 -5.41 -9.91 10.23
CA ALA A 104 -6.46 -9.24 11.00
C ALA A 104 -7.62 -8.84 10.08
N GLU A 105 -8.85 -9.03 10.55
CA GLU A 105 -10.03 -8.63 9.79
C GLU A 105 -10.22 -7.10 9.78
N VAL A 106 -10.70 -6.58 8.66
CA VAL A 106 -11.08 -5.19 8.46
C VAL A 106 -12.30 -5.09 7.57
N GLU A 107 -13.21 -4.20 7.95
CA GLU A 107 -14.39 -3.86 7.14
C GLU A 107 -14.00 -2.80 6.09
N VAL A 108 -13.75 -3.23 4.85
CA VAL A 108 -13.26 -2.36 3.77
C VAL A 108 -14.36 -1.47 3.20
N LEU A 109 -15.60 -1.97 3.19
CA LEU A 109 -16.83 -1.27 2.87
C LEU A 109 -17.91 -1.74 3.84
N PRO A 110 -19.01 -1.00 4.06
CA PRO A 110 -20.08 -1.45 4.96
C PRO A 110 -20.57 -2.88 4.63
N GLY A 111 -20.36 -3.80 5.56
CA GLY A 111 -20.68 -5.22 5.44
C GLY A 111 -19.66 -6.09 4.67
N ASP A 112 -18.62 -5.50 4.08
CA ASP A 112 -17.53 -6.21 3.38
C ASP A 112 -16.32 -6.33 4.34
N VAL A 113 -16.23 -7.47 5.02
CA VAL A 113 -15.13 -7.79 5.92
C VAL A 113 -14.14 -8.70 5.21
N ARG A 114 -12.87 -8.32 5.21
CA ARG A 114 -11.76 -9.07 4.60
C ARG A 114 -10.57 -9.15 5.54
N SER A 115 -9.61 -10.01 5.25
CA SER A 115 -8.30 -9.89 5.88
C SER A 115 -7.62 -8.58 5.45
N ASN A 116 -6.73 -8.06 6.30
CA ASN A 116 -5.92 -6.88 5.98
C ASN A 116 -5.11 -7.08 4.69
N ALA A 117 -4.60 -8.29 4.43
CA ALA A 117 -3.90 -8.63 3.19
C ALA A 117 -4.81 -8.47 1.96
N GLU A 118 -6.02 -9.02 2.00
CA GLU A 118 -7.00 -8.89 0.91
C GLU A 118 -7.47 -7.44 0.73
N ALA A 119 -7.62 -6.69 1.82
CA ALA A 119 -7.95 -5.27 1.78
C ALA A 119 -6.86 -4.45 1.07
N ILE A 120 -5.60 -4.73 1.37
CA ILE A 120 -4.43 -4.15 0.70
C ILE A 120 -4.38 -4.55 -0.78
N GLY A 121 -4.65 -5.82 -1.08
CA GLY A 121 -4.73 -6.33 -2.45
C GLY A 121 -5.78 -5.59 -3.26
N TRP A 122 -7.00 -5.47 -2.72
CA TRP A 122 -8.08 -4.73 -3.37
C TRP A 122 -7.73 -3.25 -3.56
N PHE A 123 -7.25 -2.56 -2.51
CA PHE A 123 -6.94 -1.12 -2.58
C PHE A 123 -5.81 -0.82 -3.57
N SER A 124 -4.77 -1.66 -3.59
CA SER A 124 -3.65 -1.48 -4.51
C SER A 124 -3.99 -1.96 -5.92
N GLY A 125 -4.96 -2.86 -6.08
CA GLY A 125 -5.20 -3.61 -7.31
C GLY A 125 -4.15 -4.70 -7.55
N ASP A 126 -3.59 -5.27 -6.48
CA ASP A 126 -2.63 -6.38 -6.52
C ASP A 126 -3.37 -7.71 -6.38
N PRO A 127 -3.50 -8.50 -7.46
CA PRO A 127 -4.24 -9.75 -7.43
C PRO A 127 -3.54 -10.81 -6.58
N SER A 128 -2.21 -10.73 -6.38
CA SER A 128 -1.45 -11.70 -5.58
C SER A 128 -1.81 -11.67 -4.10
N LEU A 129 -2.31 -10.52 -3.62
CA LEU A 129 -2.74 -10.31 -2.23
C LEU A 129 -4.24 -10.49 -2.04
N SER A 130 -5.01 -10.58 -3.12
CA SER A 130 -6.47 -10.50 -3.06
C SER A 130 -7.19 -11.85 -2.88
N GLY A 131 -6.45 -12.97 -2.79
CA GLY A 131 -7.02 -14.31 -2.68
C GLY A 131 -7.94 -14.68 -3.85
N SER A 132 -8.81 -15.69 -3.68
CA SER A 132 -9.82 -16.07 -4.69
C SER A 132 -10.96 -15.06 -4.82
N ALA A 133 -11.02 -14.06 -3.95
CA ALA A 133 -12.01 -12.98 -3.95
C ALA A 133 -11.50 -11.71 -4.65
N GLY A 134 -10.33 -11.78 -5.30
CA GLY A 134 -9.76 -10.66 -6.03
C GLY A 134 -10.71 -10.14 -7.11
N VAL A 135 -10.88 -8.82 -7.12
CA VAL A 135 -11.55 -8.14 -8.22
C VAL A 135 -10.56 -8.13 -9.38
N GLU A 136 -10.49 -9.22 -10.14
CA GLU A 136 -9.95 -9.17 -11.50
C GLU A 136 -10.86 -8.21 -12.28
N SER A 137 -10.40 -6.97 -12.38
CA SER A 137 -11.08 -5.93 -13.13
C SER A 137 -10.33 -5.70 -14.44
N ASP A 138 -11.04 -5.87 -15.54
CA ASP A 138 -10.57 -5.46 -16.87
C ASP A 138 -10.75 -3.95 -17.11
N SER A 139 -10.97 -3.16 -16.04
CA SER A 139 -10.98 -1.71 -16.19
C SER A 139 -9.62 -1.25 -16.72
N PRO A 140 -9.57 -0.29 -17.66
CA PRO A 140 -8.29 0.18 -18.20
C PRO A 140 -7.32 0.67 -17.10
N LEU A 141 -7.83 1.24 -16.00
CA LEU A 141 -7.00 1.65 -14.86
C LEU A 141 -6.38 0.44 -14.14
N SER A 142 -7.14 -0.63 -13.95
CA SER A 142 -6.65 -1.88 -13.36
C SER A 142 -5.64 -2.58 -14.27
N VAL A 143 -5.86 -2.56 -15.58
CA VAL A 143 -4.90 -3.06 -16.59
C VAL A 143 -3.60 -2.27 -16.52
N VAL A 144 -3.66 -0.94 -16.50
CA VAL A 144 -2.45 -0.10 -16.39
C VAL A 144 -1.68 -0.37 -15.10
N LEU A 145 -2.36 -0.50 -13.95
CA LEU A 145 -1.69 -0.84 -12.68
C LEU A 145 -1.02 -2.22 -12.72
N ARG A 146 -1.68 -3.23 -13.30
CA ARG A 146 -1.11 -4.57 -13.49
C ARG A 146 0.15 -4.52 -14.36
N LEU A 147 0.06 -3.90 -15.53
CA LEU A 147 1.19 -3.76 -16.45
C LEU A 147 2.34 -2.93 -15.83
N THR A 148 2.03 -1.91 -15.03
CA THR A 148 3.05 -1.12 -14.32
C THR A 148 3.86 -1.99 -13.34
N ARG A 149 3.20 -2.93 -12.63
CA ARG A 149 3.89 -3.87 -11.74
C ARG A 149 4.74 -4.86 -12.51
N GLU A 150 4.17 -5.48 -13.54
CA GLU A 150 4.89 -6.42 -14.41
C GLU A 150 6.15 -5.78 -14.99
N ARG A 151 6.03 -4.54 -15.49
CA ARG A 151 7.17 -3.73 -15.93
C ARG A 151 8.23 -3.54 -14.84
N ALA A 152 7.82 -3.22 -13.61
CA ALA A 152 8.74 -3.02 -12.50
C ALA A 152 9.50 -4.31 -12.13
N GLU A 153 8.83 -5.48 -12.17
CA GLU A 153 9.43 -6.79 -11.96
C GLU A 153 10.45 -7.14 -13.05
N MET A 154 10.11 -6.85 -14.30
CA MET A 154 11.03 -7.02 -15.44
C MET A 154 12.27 -6.12 -15.30
N LEU A 155 12.09 -4.85 -14.93
CA LEU A 155 13.21 -3.92 -14.70
C LEU A 155 14.12 -4.39 -13.55
N ALA A 156 13.54 -4.92 -12.47
CA ALA A 156 14.31 -5.51 -11.38
C ALA A 156 15.12 -6.72 -11.85
N THR A 157 14.54 -7.54 -12.73
CA THR A 157 15.21 -8.70 -13.36
C THR A 157 16.38 -8.25 -14.24
N VAL A 158 16.18 -7.23 -15.08
CA VAL A 158 17.27 -6.65 -15.91
C VAL A 158 18.40 -6.13 -15.02
N ALA A 159 18.08 -5.37 -13.97
CA ALA A 159 19.08 -4.84 -13.05
C ALA A 159 19.87 -5.94 -12.35
N ASP A 160 19.24 -7.06 -11.97
CA ASP A 160 19.91 -8.20 -11.38
C ASP A 160 20.84 -8.92 -12.39
N LEU A 161 20.37 -9.16 -13.61
CA LEU A 161 21.19 -9.76 -14.67
C LEU A 161 22.40 -8.89 -15.02
N GLN A 162 22.23 -7.57 -15.10
CA GLN A 162 23.31 -6.61 -15.31
C GLN A 162 24.32 -6.64 -14.15
N ARG A 163 23.84 -6.72 -12.90
CA ARG A 163 24.71 -6.87 -11.72
C ARG A 163 25.54 -8.14 -11.79
N ARG A 164 24.96 -9.27 -12.22
CA ARG A 164 25.68 -10.54 -12.42
C ARG A 164 26.74 -10.42 -13.52
N LEU A 165 26.41 -9.75 -14.64
CA LEU A 165 27.33 -9.53 -15.77
C LEU A 165 28.52 -8.62 -15.45
N ALA A 166 28.32 -7.68 -14.53
CA ALA A 166 29.35 -6.77 -14.03
C ALA A 166 30.23 -7.39 -12.93
N SER A 167 29.84 -8.55 -12.38
CA SER A 167 30.60 -9.20 -11.30
C SER A 167 31.96 -9.69 -11.82
N PRO A 168 33.06 -9.46 -11.08
CA PRO A 168 34.40 -9.97 -11.42
C PRO A 168 34.54 -11.49 -11.38
N THR A 169 33.51 -12.19 -10.92
CA THR A 169 33.50 -13.64 -10.77
C THR A 169 33.69 -14.32 -12.13
N GLU A 170 34.50 -15.38 -12.21
CA GLU A 170 34.68 -16.19 -13.42
C GLU A 170 33.44 -17.05 -13.69
N TRP A 171 32.40 -16.43 -14.24
CA TRP A 171 31.27 -17.15 -14.80
C TRP A 171 31.73 -17.70 -16.14
N GLY A 172 31.58 -19.01 -16.36
CA GLY A 172 31.92 -19.61 -17.65
C GLY A 172 31.19 -18.90 -18.80
N GLU A 173 31.81 -18.84 -19.98
CA GLU A 173 31.32 -18.13 -21.18
C GLU A 173 29.83 -18.39 -21.45
N LYS A 174 29.39 -19.64 -21.31
CA LYS A 174 28.00 -20.06 -21.46
C LYS A 174 27.03 -19.33 -20.52
N VAL A 175 27.41 -19.09 -19.27
CA VAL A 175 26.54 -18.40 -18.29
C VAL A 175 26.50 -16.90 -18.59
N ARG A 176 27.62 -16.33 -19.05
CA ARG A 176 27.67 -14.93 -19.52
C ARG A 176 26.77 -14.73 -20.73
N GLU A 177 26.84 -15.62 -21.72
CA GLU A 177 25.98 -15.59 -22.90
C GLU A 177 24.50 -15.72 -22.53
N MET A 178 24.16 -16.64 -21.61
CA MET A 178 22.80 -16.81 -21.09
C MET A 178 22.29 -15.54 -20.41
N ASN A 179 23.10 -14.89 -19.57
CA ASN A 179 22.70 -13.64 -18.91
C ASN A 179 22.53 -12.49 -19.92
N LEU A 180 23.40 -12.37 -20.93
CA LEU A 180 23.27 -11.37 -22.00
C LEU A 180 21.97 -11.57 -22.79
N ARG A 181 21.65 -12.82 -23.15
CA ARG A 181 20.39 -13.17 -23.80
C ARG A 181 19.20 -12.86 -22.90
N GLY A 182 19.30 -13.16 -21.60
CA GLY A 182 18.28 -12.82 -20.62
C GLY A 182 18.01 -11.31 -20.56
N VAL A 183 19.04 -10.47 -20.56
CA VAL A 183 18.89 -9.01 -20.60
C VAL A 183 18.16 -8.58 -21.88
N ALA A 184 18.57 -9.11 -23.04
CA ALA A 184 17.95 -8.77 -24.32
C ALA A 184 16.45 -9.14 -24.34
N ASN A 185 16.12 -10.37 -23.94
CA ASN A 185 14.74 -10.86 -23.92
C ASN A 185 13.85 -10.02 -22.98
N VAL A 186 14.29 -9.80 -21.74
CA VAL A 186 13.47 -9.03 -20.77
C VAL A 186 13.33 -7.56 -21.21
N THR A 187 14.33 -7.00 -21.90
CA THR A 187 14.24 -5.63 -22.45
C THR A 187 13.20 -5.55 -23.57
N GLU A 188 13.09 -6.59 -24.41
CA GLU A 188 12.05 -6.70 -25.45
C GLU A 188 10.64 -6.85 -24.83
N ASP A 189 10.52 -7.64 -23.76
CA ASP A 189 9.28 -7.79 -23.01
C ASP A 189 8.85 -6.45 -22.37
N ILE A 190 9.80 -5.70 -21.78
CA ILE A 190 9.52 -4.35 -21.24
C ILE A 190 8.98 -3.42 -22.33
N ALA A 191 9.55 -3.44 -23.54
CA ALA A 191 9.07 -2.61 -24.64
C ALA A 191 7.64 -2.98 -25.05
N THR A 192 7.30 -4.28 -25.01
CA THR A 192 5.95 -4.77 -25.27
C THR A 192 4.96 -4.29 -24.20
N VAL A 193 5.34 -4.37 -22.92
CA VAL A 193 4.52 -3.87 -21.81
C VAL A 193 4.33 -2.34 -21.89
N ASP A 194 5.37 -1.58 -22.24
CA ASP A 194 5.29 -0.13 -22.42
C ASP A 194 4.33 0.26 -23.56
N ALA A 195 4.34 -0.49 -24.66
CA ALA A 195 3.38 -0.32 -25.74
C ALA A 195 1.94 -0.63 -25.28
N ALA A 196 1.72 -1.68 -24.50
CA ALA A 196 0.42 -2.04 -23.95
C ALA A 196 -0.13 -1.01 -22.96
N ILE A 197 0.71 -0.45 -22.08
CA ILE A 197 0.34 0.66 -21.19
C ILE A 197 -0.13 1.86 -22.01
N SER A 198 0.66 2.25 -23.01
CA SER A 198 0.36 3.41 -23.86
C SER A 198 -0.96 3.22 -24.61
N ALA A 199 -1.16 2.06 -25.24
CA ALA A 199 -2.40 1.74 -25.95
C ALA A 199 -3.63 1.74 -25.03
N THR A 200 -3.49 1.23 -23.80
CA THR A 200 -4.58 1.21 -22.82
C THR A 200 -5.00 2.62 -22.41
N LEU A 201 -4.02 3.52 -22.19
CA LEU A 201 -4.29 4.92 -21.83
C LEU A 201 -4.87 5.74 -23.00
N GLU A 202 -4.47 5.44 -24.23
CA GLU A 202 -5.01 6.10 -25.43
C GLU A 202 -6.45 5.70 -25.70
N ALA A 203 -6.83 4.45 -25.47
CA ALA A 203 -8.21 3.98 -25.61
C ALA A 203 -9.20 4.65 -24.64
N GLN A 204 -8.72 5.38 -23.63
CA GLN A 204 -9.56 6.13 -22.68
C GLN A 204 -9.82 7.59 -23.08
N LYS A 205 -9.15 8.09 -24.12
CA LYS A 205 -9.30 9.47 -24.62
C LYS A 205 -10.44 9.57 -25.64
#